data_AF-A0A920HPT3-F1
#
_entry.id   AF-A0A920HPT3-F1
#
_cell.length_a   1.000
_cell.length_b   1.000
_cell.length_c   1.000
_cell.angle_alpha   90.00
_cell.angle_beta   90.00
_cell.angle_gamma   90.00
#
_symmetry.space_group_name_H-M   'P 1'
#
loop_
_entity.id
_entity.type
_entity.pdbx_description
1 polymer ?
#
loop_
_entity_poly.entity_id
_entity_poly.type
_entity_poly.pdbx_seq_one_letter_code
_entity_poly.pdbx_strand_id
1 'polypeptide(L)' 'MIWTAKESIYKALGIKGVSFSDNIIIKNINKNKGHGYYINGKEKYKFDLKFFSIEEYILCYAQSNN' A
#
# COMPACT_ATOMS: atom_id res chain seq x y z
N MET A 1 5.53 8.11 -4.15
CA MET A 1 5.49 6.66 -3.83
C MET A 1 4.62 6.34 -2.61
N ILE A 2 4.80 6.99 -1.44
CA ILE A 2 4.00 6.68 -0.24
C ILE A 2 2.50 6.89 -0.46
N TRP A 3 2.09 8.04 -1.00
CA TRP A 3 0.69 8.33 -1.28
C TRP A 3 0.03 7.27 -2.16
N THR A 4 0.59 7.04 -3.35
CA THR A 4 0.07 6.03 -4.30
C THR A 4 0.08 4.61 -3.71
N ALA A 5 1.03 4.26 -2.84
CA ALA A 5 1.03 2.99 -2.13
C ALA A 5 -0.15 2.86 -1.17
N LYS A 6 -0.43 3.90 -0.39
CA LYS A 6 -1.58 3.92 0.52
C LYS A 6 -2.90 3.84 -0.25
N GLU A 7 -3.03 4.57 -1.36
CA GLU A 7 -4.19 4.49 -2.24
C GLU A 7 -4.37 3.09 -2.86
N SER A 8 -3.28 2.46 -3.30
CA SER A 8 -3.31 1.12 -3.90
C SER A 8 -3.75 0.07 -2.88
N ILE A 9 -3.25 0.13 -1.65
CA ILE A 9 -3.70 -0.73 -0.54
C ILE A 9 -5.17 -0.47 -0.22
N TYR A 10 -5.58 0.79 -0.10
CA TYR A 10 -6.99 1.14 0.18
C TYR A 10 -7.95 0.56 -0.88
N LYS A 11 -7.60 0.68 -2.16
CA LYS A 11 -8.36 0.08 -3.27
C LYS A 11 -8.39 -1.44 -3.18
N ALA A 12 -7.27 -2.08 -2.84
CA ALA A 12 -7.18 -3.52 -2.67
C ALA A 12 -8.01 -4.04 -1.48
N LEU A 13 -8.15 -3.25 -0.41
CA LEU A 13 -8.98 -3.61 0.75
C LEU A 13 -10.48 -3.57 0.44
N GLY A 14 -10.93 -2.62 -0.38
CA GLY A 14 -12.34 -2.53 -0.81
C GLY A 14 -13.35 -2.18 0.30
N ILE A 15 -12.88 -1.75 1.47
CA ILE A 15 -13.73 -1.41 2.64
C ILE A 15 -13.70 0.10 2.94
N LYS A 16 -14.77 0.60 3.56
CA LYS A 16 -14.89 2.00 4.00
C LYS A 16 -14.29 2.21 5.39
N GLY A 17 -13.98 3.47 5.73
CA GLY A 17 -13.53 3.85 7.07
C GLY A 17 -12.06 3.58 7.38
N VAL A 18 -11.23 3.36 6.35
CA VAL A 18 -9.79 3.16 6.51
C VAL A 18 -9.07 4.50 6.56
N SER A 19 -8.47 4.82 7.70
CA SER A 19 -7.57 5.96 7.86
C SER A 19 -6.23 5.68 7.18
N PHE A 20 -5.80 6.57 6.29
CA PHE A 20 -4.49 6.45 5.65
C PHE A 20 -3.35 6.70 6.64
N SER A 21 -3.54 7.55 7.66
CA SER A 21 -2.50 7.81 8.67
C SER A 21 -2.38 6.64 9.64
N ASP A 22 -3.51 6.12 10.11
CA ASP A 22 -3.53 5.26 11.29
C ASP A 22 -3.57 3.78 10.93
N ASN A 23 -4.27 3.43 9.85
CA ASN A 23 -4.46 2.04 9.47
C ASN A 23 -3.46 1.55 8.42
N ILE A 24 -2.84 2.43 7.62
CA ILE A 24 -1.94 2.02 6.53
C ILE A 24 -0.50 2.47 6.79
N ILE A 25 0.38 1.49 7.01
CA ILE A 25 1.81 1.70 7.22
C ILE A 25 2.58 1.21 6.00
N ILE A 26 3.46 2.05 5.46
CA ILE A 26 4.38 1.67 4.39
C ILE A 26 5.79 1.55 4.94
N LYS A 27 6.50 0.46 4.63
CA LYS A 27 7.88 0.20 5.03
C LYS A 27 8.73 -0.30 3.86
N ASN A 28 10.04 -0.20 4.02
CA ASN A 28 11.05 -0.76 3.11
C ASN A 28 10.84 -0.35 1.63
N ILE A 29 10.50 0.91 1.39
CA ILE A 29 10.33 1.44 0.03
C ILE A 29 11.70 1.61 -0.61
N ASN A 30 11.83 1.06 -1.81
CA ASN A 30 12.87 1.39 -2.76
C ASN A 30 12.22 1.77 -4.11
N LYS A 31 13.03 1.99 -5.14
CA LYS A 31 12.56 2.47 -6.45
C LYS A 31 11.46 1.60 -7.08
N ASN A 32 11.49 0.28 -6.86
CA ASN A 32 10.65 -0.68 -7.58
C ASN A 32 9.74 -1.50 -6.67
N LYS A 33 10.02 -1.55 -5.36
CA LYS A 33 9.34 -2.44 -4.41
C LYS A 33 9.13 -1.76 -3.05
N GLY A 34 8.17 -2.26 -2.30
CA GLY A 34 7.96 -1.89 -0.91
C GLY A 34 7.06 -2.89 -0.19
N HIS A 35 6.83 -2.66 1.09
CA HIS A 35 5.90 -3.43 1.89
C HIS A 35 4.85 -2.50 2.50
N GLY A 36 3.59 -2.87 2.31
CA GLY A 36 2.44 -2.22 2.92
C GLY A 36 1.87 -3.08 4.04
N TYR A 37 1.29 -2.44 5.04
CA TYR A 37 0.54 -3.12 6.09
C TYR A 37 -0.76 -2.37 6.34
N TYR A 38 -1.86 -3.10 6.38
CA TYR A 38 -3.12 -2.63 6.93
C TYR A 38 -3.27 -3.15 8.36
N ILE A 39 -3.56 -2.26 9.30
CA ILE A 39 -3.73 -2.55 10.72
C ILE A 39 -5.17 -2.22 11.12
N ASN A 40 -5.87 -3.25 11.61
CA ASN A 40 -7.22 -3.14 12.15
C ASN A 40 -7.24 -3.75 13.56
N GLY A 41 -7.03 -2.92 14.58
CA GLY A 41 -6.85 -3.40 15.95
C GLY A 41 -5.62 -4.30 16.08
N LYS A 42 -5.83 -5.59 16.36
CA LYS A 42 -4.76 -6.60 16.46
C LYS A 42 -4.44 -7.28 15.13
N GLU A 43 -5.32 -7.16 14.14
CA GLU A 43 -5.14 -7.78 12.83
C GLU A 43 -4.17 -6.96 11.98
N LYS A 44 -3.31 -7.68 11.25
CA LYS A 44 -2.30 -7.09 10.38
C LYS A 44 -2.23 -7.84 9.06
N TYR A 45 -2.56 -7.15 7.98
CA TYR A 45 -2.53 -7.69 6.63
C TYR A 45 -1.32 -7.13 5.89
N LYS A 46 -0.52 -7.99 5.26
CA LYS A 46 0.66 -7.59 4.50
C LYS A 46 0.31 -7.45 3.02
N PHE A 47 0.84 -6.39 2.42
CA PHE A 47 0.81 -6.15 0.98
C PHE A 47 2.24 -6.07 0.45
N ASP A 48 2.52 -6.80 -0.62
CA ASP A 48 3.71 -6.59 -1.42
C ASP A 48 3.41 -5.48 -2.44
N LEU A 49 4.26 -4.45 -2.46
CA LEU A 49 4.10 -3.28 -3.32
C LEU A 49 5.11 -3.34 -4.46
N LYS A 50 4.63 -3.09 -5.68
CA LYS A 50 5.48 -2.86 -6.86
C LYS A 50 5.23 -1.46 -7.39
N PHE A 51 6.32 -0.76 -7.74
CA PHE A 51 6.29 0.58 -8.29
C PHE A 51 6.83 0.57 -9.72
N PHE A 52 6.17 1.31 -10.60
CA PHE A 52 6.58 1.52 -11.99
C PHE A 52 6.63 3.01 -12.26
N SER A 53 7.76 3.49 -12.77
CA SER A 53 7.87 4.85 -13.30
C SER A 53 7.44 4.83 -14.76
N ILE A 54 6.48 5.67 -15.12
CA ILE A 54 5.97 5.86 -16.47
C ILE A 54 6.05 7.34 -16.77
N GLU A 55 7.09 7.76 -17.49
CA GLU A 55 7.43 9.19 -17.67
C GLU A 55 7.50 9.91 -16.30
N GLU A 56 6.68 10.93 -16.08
CA GLU A 56 6.60 11.68 -14.81
C GLU A 56 5.64 11.06 -13.78
N TYR A 57 4.99 9.95 -14.13
CA TYR A 57 4.00 9.28 -13.28
C TYR A 57 4.58 8.06 -12.55
N ILE A 58 3.98 7.75 -11.40
CA ILE A 58 4.27 6.54 -10.64
C ILE A 58 3.01 5.71 -10.51
N LEU A 59 3.05 4.50 -11.04
CA LEU A 59 2.03 3.48 -10.83
C LEU A 59 2.45 2.58 -9.65
N CYS A 60 1.51 2.31 -8.75
CA CYS A 60 1.70 1.37 -7.65
C CYS A 60 0.68 0.23 -7.72
N TYR A 61 1.20 -1.00 -7.70
CA TYR A 61 0.43 -2.22 -7.59
C TYR A 61 0.61 -2.83 -6.19
N ALA A 62 -0.48 -2.99 -5.44
CA ALA A 62 -0.50 -3.64 -4.15
C ALA A 62 -1.12 -5.04 -4.26
N GLN A 63 -0.39 -6.06 -3.80
CA GLN A 63 -0.83 -7.46 -3.80
C GLN A 63 -0.87 -7.99 -2.37
N SER A 64 -2.02 -8.48 -1.93
CA SER A 64 -2.11 -9.28 -0.70
C SER A 64 -1.75 -10.73 -1.00
N ASN A 65 -0.98 -11.37 -0.13
CA ASN A 65 -0.68 -12.80 -0.21
C ASN A 65 -1.72 -13.64 0.55
N ASN A 66 -3.01 -13.30 0.41
CA ASN A 66 -4.10 -14.14 0.91
C ASN A 66 -4.29 -15.35 0.00
#